data_AF-A0A2U3K5X0-F1
#
_entry.id   AF-A0A2U3K5X0-F1
#
_cell.length_a   1.000
_cell.length_b   1.000
_cell.length_c   1.000
_cell.angle_alpha   90.00
_cell.angle_beta   90.00
_cell.angle_gamma   90.00
#
_symmetry.space_group_name_H-M   'P 1'
#
loop_
_entity.id
_entity.type
_entity.pdbx_description
1 polymer ?
#
loop_
_entity_poly.entity_id
_entity_poly.type
_entity_poly.pdbx_seq_one_letter_code
_entity_poly.pdbx_strand_id
1 'polypeptide(L)'
;MGIQPNFQAVSAGAVLPPLSVKQKFWLATQGSFDYSSFISVGIQAGVEQATKTYPEFRQGAVGYGRYYWHTLADSGIENYLAGAILPAMTHEDPRYYTLYRGGFFRRTNYAFSRLWITKKDRGSRTFNFSEIFGSGVATEISSRYYPPREREASEILERWASQVLNDGVGNVFTEFWPDIHKKFFHRHEATRAQPHESR
;
A
#
# COMPACT_ATOMS: atom_id res chain seq x y z
N MET A 1 -16.93 4.47 -13.92
CA MET A 1 -16.33 3.63 -12.88
C MET A 1 -14.83 3.66 -13.08
N GLY A 2 -14.11 4.51 -12.35
CA GLY A 2 -12.66 4.63 -12.49
C GLY A 2 -12.00 3.35 -11.96
N ILE A 3 -10.96 2.90 -12.65
CA ILE A 3 -10.00 1.91 -12.17
C ILE A 3 -9.36 2.56 -10.94
N GLN A 4 -9.99 2.43 -9.77
CA GLN A 4 -9.34 2.77 -8.50
C GLN A 4 -8.60 1.49 -8.12
N PRO A 5 -7.29 1.38 -8.38
CA PRO A 5 -6.51 0.35 -7.72
C PRO A 5 -6.84 0.42 -6.24
N ASN A 6 -7.13 -0.73 -5.66
CA ASN A 6 -7.82 -0.87 -4.37
C ASN A 6 -6.88 -0.52 -3.22
N PHE A 7 -6.42 0.72 -3.21
CA PHE A 7 -5.79 1.35 -2.07
C PHE A 7 -6.94 1.80 -1.18
N GLN A 8 -6.83 1.45 0.10
CA GLN A 8 -7.81 1.62 1.17
C GLN A 8 -8.10 3.11 1.51
N ALA A 9 -7.98 3.97 0.51
CA ALA A 9 -8.04 5.41 0.51
C ALA A 9 -9.45 5.87 0.83
N VAL A 10 -9.57 6.52 1.98
CA VAL A 10 -10.77 7.23 2.36
C VAL A 10 -10.57 8.71 2.03
N SER A 11 -11.56 9.32 1.36
CA SER A 11 -11.51 10.74 1.02
C SER A 11 -11.36 11.62 2.27
N ALA A 12 -10.62 12.72 2.12
CA ALA A 12 -10.42 13.68 3.18
C ALA A 12 -11.75 14.16 3.79
N GLY A 13 -11.89 14.03 5.11
CA GLY A 13 -13.06 14.46 5.86
C GLY A 13 -14.22 13.46 5.94
N ALA A 14 -14.12 12.28 5.31
CA ALA A 14 -15.13 11.24 5.49
C ALA A 14 -15.05 10.64 6.91
N VAL A 15 -16.19 10.63 7.59
CA VAL A 15 -16.40 9.90 8.84
C VAL A 15 -17.04 8.59 8.47
N LEU A 16 -16.23 7.55 8.31
CA LEU A 16 -16.72 6.20 8.06
C LEU A 16 -16.99 5.50 9.39
N PRO A 17 -17.97 4.58 9.43
CA PRO A 17 -18.13 3.72 10.59
C PRO A 17 -16.85 2.90 10.83
N PRO A 18 -16.60 2.50 12.09
CA PRO A 18 -15.50 1.60 12.43
C PRO A 18 -15.61 0.29 11.63
N LEU A 19 -14.48 -0.29 11.24
CA LEU A 19 -14.49 -1.59 10.58
C LEU A 19 -14.65 -2.71 11.62
N SER A 20 -15.59 -3.62 11.37
CA SER A 20 -15.61 -4.90 12.08
C SER A 20 -14.39 -5.74 11.74
N VAL A 21 -14.02 -6.70 12.60
CA VAL A 21 -12.92 -7.64 12.34
C VAL A 21 -13.05 -8.31 10.97
N LYS A 22 -14.26 -8.78 10.62
CA LYS A 22 -14.54 -9.38 9.30
C LYS A 22 -14.21 -8.42 8.15
N GLN A 23 -14.55 -7.13 8.29
CA GLN A 23 -14.25 -6.14 7.26
C GLN A 23 -12.76 -5.83 7.16
N LYS A 24 -12.01 -5.84 8.28
CA LYS A 24 -10.55 -5.69 8.25
C LYS A 24 -9.87 -6.85 7.50
N PHE A 25 -10.29 -8.09 7.76
CA PHE A 25 -9.81 -9.26 7.01
C PHE A 25 -10.21 -9.22 5.53
N TRP A 26 -11.44 -8.78 5.22
CA TRP A 26 -11.86 -8.58 3.85
C TRP A 26 -11.00 -7.55 3.13
N LEU A 27 -10.69 -6.45 3.80
CA LEU A 27 -9.83 -5.40 3.26
C LEU A 27 -8.41 -5.91 3.00
N ALA A 28 -7.82 -6.70 3.91
CA ALA A 28 -6.53 -7.36 3.70
C ALA A 28 -6.57 -8.36 2.52
N THR A 29 -7.65 -9.12 2.38
CA THR A 29 -7.86 -10.03 1.24
C THR A 29 -7.87 -9.27 -0.07
N GLN A 30 -8.61 -8.16 -0.11
CA GLN A 30 -8.68 -7.29 -1.28
C GLN A 30 -7.32 -6.66 -1.59
N GLY A 31 -6.59 -6.17 -0.58
CA GLY A 31 -5.24 -5.65 -0.75
C GLY A 31 -4.22 -6.69 -1.24
N SER A 32 -4.45 -7.97 -0.96
CA SER A 32 -3.56 -9.07 -1.38
C SER A 32 -3.89 -9.63 -2.76
N PHE A 33 -5.17 -9.63 -3.16
CA PHE A 33 -5.67 -10.39 -4.31
C PHE A 33 -6.48 -9.57 -5.32
N ASP A 34 -6.47 -8.24 -5.23
CA ASP A 34 -6.96 -7.39 -6.32
C ASP A 34 -5.99 -7.41 -7.51
N TYR A 35 -6.50 -7.19 -8.73
CA TYR A 35 -5.66 -7.15 -9.95
C TYR A 35 -4.52 -6.12 -9.82
N SER A 36 -4.77 -5.00 -9.14
CA SER A 36 -3.77 -3.95 -8.95
C SER A 36 -2.63 -4.36 -8.02
N SER A 37 -2.88 -5.29 -7.10
CA SER A 37 -1.87 -5.89 -6.22
C SER A 37 -0.88 -6.71 -7.04
N PHE A 38 -1.35 -7.57 -7.93
CA PHE A 38 -0.49 -8.37 -8.81
C PHE A 38 0.39 -7.52 -9.74
N ILE A 39 -0.13 -6.37 -10.21
CA ILE A 39 0.63 -5.41 -11.01
C ILE A 39 1.69 -4.73 -10.16
N SER A 40 1.33 -4.24 -8.98
CA SER A 40 2.25 -3.56 -8.06
C SER A 40 3.39 -4.47 -7.62
N VAL A 41 3.07 -5.71 -7.23
CA VAL A 41 4.04 -6.78 -6.94
C VAL A 41 4.97 -7.02 -8.14
N GLY A 42 4.42 -7.05 -9.35
CA GLY A 42 5.21 -7.24 -10.57
C GLY A 42 6.20 -6.10 -10.84
N ILE A 43 5.78 -4.86 -10.61
CA ILE A 43 6.65 -3.68 -10.75
C ILE A 43 7.75 -3.72 -9.69
N GLN A 44 7.38 -3.96 -8.42
CA GLN A 44 8.32 -4.03 -7.32
C GLN A 44 9.37 -5.14 -7.52
N ALA A 45 8.95 -6.35 -7.87
CA ALA A 45 9.85 -7.45 -8.18
C ALA A 45 10.82 -7.11 -9.34
N GLY A 46 10.35 -6.33 -10.32
CA GLY A 46 11.19 -5.84 -11.41
C GLY A 46 12.24 -4.84 -10.94
N VAL A 47 11.88 -3.92 -10.05
CA VAL A 47 12.82 -2.98 -9.43
C VAL A 47 13.85 -3.72 -8.59
N GLU A 48 13.41 -4.61 -7.70
CA GLU A 48 14.29 -5.40 -6.82
C GLU A 48 15.26 -6.27 -7.62
N GLN A 49 14.79 -6.88 -8.70
CA GLN A 49 15.66 -7.61 -9.61
C GLN A 49 16.67 -6.66 -10.28
N ALA A 50 16.24 -5.50 -10.79
CA ALA A 50 17.12 -4.55 -11.47
C ALA A 50 18.21 -4.01 -10.55
N THR A 51 17.88 -3.78 -9.28
CA THR A 51 18.83 -3.34 -8.24
C THR A 51 19.63 -4.48 -7.62
N LYS A 52 19.31 -5.74 -7.95
CA LYS A 52 19.94 -6.94 -7.40
C LYS A 52 19.83 -7.00 -5.88
N THR A 53 18.66 -6.65 -5.33
CA THR A 53 18.42 -6.61 -3.88
C THR A 53 18.76 -7.93 -3.20
N TYR A 54 18.46 -9.07 -3.86
CA TYR A 54 18.82 -10.42 -3.42
C TYR A 54 19.63 -11.13 -4.52
N PRO A 55 20.97 -11.02 -4.51
CA PRO A 55 21.83 -11.59 -5.56
C PRO A 55 21.62 -13.11 -5.78
N GLU A 56 21.23 -13.84 -4.75
CA GLU A 56 20.92 -15.28 -4.75
C GLU A 56 19.73 -15.65 -5.65
N PHE A 57 18.82 -14.69 -5.90
CA PHE A 57 17.70 -14.90 -6.82
C PHE A 57 18.14 -14.87 -8.27
N ARG A 58 19.34 -14.36 -8.57
CA ARG A 58 19.89 -14.23 -9.91
C ARG A 58 19.01 -13.35 -10.82
N GLN A 59 19.30 -13.39 -12.12
CA GLN A 59 18.69 -12.54 -13.15
C GLN A 59 17.94 -13.38 -14.20
N GLY A 60 17.26 -12.70 -15.10
CA GLY A 60 16.43 -13.31 -16.14
C GLY A 60 15.06 -13.74 -15.63
N ALA A 61 14.26 -14.40 -16.48
CA ALA A 61 12.87 -14.73 -16.17
C ALA A 61 12.71 -15.63 -14.92
N VAL A 62 13.65 -16.56 -14.70
CA VAL A 62 13.65 -17.40 -13.49
C VAL A 62 13.94 -16.57 -12.24
N GLY A 63 14.87 -15.61 -12.32
CA GLY A 63 15.15 -14.68 -11.23
C GLY A 63 13.96 -13.78 -10.95
N TYR A 64 13.33 -13.22 -11.99
CA TYR A 64 12.11 -12.45 -11.88
C TYR A 64 11.01 -13.22 -11.16
N GLY A 65 10.79 -14.48 -11.53
CA GLY A 65 9.82 -15.35 -10.88
C GLY A 65 10.10 -15.51 -9.38
N ARG A 66 11.38 -15.58 -8.97
CA ARG A 66 11.78 -15.62 -7.56
C ARG A 66 11.43 -14.32 -6.84
N TYR A 67 11.83 -13.17 -7.37
CA TYR A 67 11.44 -11.87 -6.79
C TYR A 67 9.91 -11.77 -6.69
N TYR A 68 9.20 -12.06 -7.78
CA TYR A 68 7.75 -11.94 -7.85
C TYR A 68 7.02 -12.73 -6.75
N TRP A 69 7.33 -14.02 -6.58
CA TRP A 69 6.61 -14.81 -5.60
C TRP A 69 6.97 -14.40 -4.16
N HIS A 70 8.22 -14.00 -3.89
CA HIS A 70 8.60 -13.49 -2.57
C HIS A 70 7.87 -12.18 -2.27
N THR A 71 7.90 -11.21 -3.18
CA THR A 71 7.19 -9.94 -3.04
C THR A 71 5.68 -10.16 -2.84
N LEU A 72 5.08 -11.12 -3.55
CA LEU A 72 3.66 -11.47 -3.37
C LEU A 72 3.39 -12.05 -1.98
N ALA A 73 4.25 -12.97 -1.51
CA ALA A 73 4.12 -13.59 -0.18
C ALA A 73 4.30 -12.55 0.93
N ASP A 74 5.33 -11.72 0.84
CA ASP A 74 5.64 -10.64 1.78
C ASP A 74 4.45 -9.67 1.88
N SER A 75 3.96 -9.18 0.74
CA SER A 75 2.80 -8.27 0.68
C SER A 75 1.54 -8.90 1.25
N GLY A 76 1.30 -10.19 1.00
CA GLY A 76 0.19 -10.92 1.60
C GLY A 76 0.29 -10.95 3.13
N ILE A 77 1.43 -11.42 3.65
CA ILE A 77 1.67 -11.54 5.09
C ILE A 77 1.50 -10.18 5.78
N GLU A 78 2.06 -9.12 5.20
CA GLU A 78 1.96 -7.75 5.70
C GLU A 78 0.53 -7.24 5.71
N ASN A 79 -0.21 -7.39 4.59
CA ASN A 79 -1.61 -7.00 4.51
C ASN A 79 -2.47 -7.66 5.59
N TYR A 80 -2.23 -8.94 5.90
CA TYR A 80 -2.97 -9.62 6.96
C TYR A 80 -2.50 -9.21 8.37
N LEU A 81 -1.21 -9.06 8.61
CA LEU A 81 -0.70 -8.69 9.94
C LEU A 81 -0.98 -7.23 10.27
N ALA A 82 -0.52 -6.31 9.44
CA ALA A 82 -0.63 -4.86 9.63
C ALA A 82 -2.03 -4.33 9.26
N GLY A 83 -2.74 -4.99 8.34
CA GLY A 83 -4.06 -4.54 7.86
C GLY A 83 -5.27 -5.23 8.50
N ALA A 84 -5.11 -6.39 9.16
CA ALA A 84 -6.25 -7.13 9.73
C ALA A 84 -6.03 -7.62 11.17
N ILE A 85 -5.01 -8.44 11.41
CA ILE A 85 -4.80 -9.13 12.69
C ILE A 85 -4.47 -8.14 13.79
N LEU A 86 -3.39 -7.36 13.64
CA LEU A 86 -3.00 -6.39 14.65
C LEU A 86 -4.03 -5.27 14.80
N PRO A 87 -4.59 -4.67 13.71
CA PRO A 87 -5.62 -3.64 13.87
C PRO A 87 -6.88 -4.15 14.59
N ALA A 88 -7.23 -5.43 14.43
CA ALA A 88 -8.32 -6.04 15.18
C ALA A 88 -7.99 -6.17 16.68
N MET A 89 -6.73 -6.46 17.03
CA MET A 89 -6.28 -6.58 18.42
C MET A 89 -6.09 -5.21 19.09
N THR A 90 -5.52 -4.24 18.38
CA THR A 90 -5.17 -2.90 18.89
C THR A 90 -6.30 -1.89 18.76
N HIS A 91 -7.39 -2.26 18.09
CA HIS A 91 -8.53 -1.39 17.78
C HIS A 91 -8.13 -0.17 16.93
N GLU A 92 -7.23 -0.40 15.98
CA GLU A 92 -6.77 0.57 14.99
C GLU A 92 -7.56 0.45 13.68
N ASP A 93 -7.76 1.58 13.00
CA ASP A 93 -8.34 1.61 11.66
C ASP A 93 -7.21 1.47 10.63
N PRO A 94 -7.17 0.37 9.85
CA PRO A 94 -6.09 0.13 8.88
C PRO A 94 -6.16 1.05 7.65
N ARG A 95 -7.27 1.77 7.44
CA ARG A 95 -7.48 2.55 6.21
C ARG A 95 -6.61 3.81 6.17
N TYR A 96 -6.05 4.10 5.01
CA TYR A 96 -5.38 5.37 4.73
C TYR A 96 -6.40 6.49 4.47
N TYR A 97 -6.38 7.54 5.29
CA TYR A 97 -7.22 8.72 5.10
C TYR A 97 -6.44 9.82 4.39
N THR A 98 -6.80 10.11 3.15
CA THR A 98 -6.14 11.14 2.32
C THR A 98 -6.29 12.54 2.93
N LEU A 99 -5.29 13.40 2.74
CA LEU A 99 -5.37 14.83 3.09
C LEU A 99 -6.08 15.62 1.99
N TYR A 100 -5.87 15.25 0.73
CA TYR A 100 -6.45 15.82 -0.51
C TYR A 100 -6.10 17.28 -0.80
N ARG A 101 -5.94 18.12 0.23
CA ARG A 101 -5.68 19.56 0.12
C ARG A 101 -4.22 19.91 0.44
N GLY A 102 -3.71 20.93 -0.25
CA GLY A 102 -2.37 21.46 -0.05
C GLY A 102 -1.40 21.10 -1.19
N GLY A 103 -0.24 21.75 -1.18
CA GLY A 103 0.81 21.51 -2.18
C GLY A 103 1.50 20.16 -2.02
N PHE A 104 2.31 19.80 -3.02
CA PHE A 104 3.02 18.51 -3.11
C PHE A 104 3.72 18.11 -1.80
N PHE A 105 4.63 18.95 -1.29
CA PHE A 105 5.40 18.65 -0.08
C PHE A 105 4.54 18.39 1.17
N ARG A 106 3.44 19.14 1.33
CA ARG A 106 2.55 18.98 2.49
C ARG A 106 1.85 17.62 2.47
N ARG A 107 1.39 17.19 1.29
CA ARG A 107 0.69 15.92 1.10
C ARG A 107 1.64 14.73 1.20
N THR A 108 2.85 14.86 0.64
CA THR A 108 3.91 13.84 0.79
C THR A 108 4.32 13.67 2.25
N ASN A 109 4.61 14.76 2.97
CA ASN A 109 4.95 14.69 4.40
C ASN A 109 3.80 14.11 5.23
N TYR A 110 2.55 14.47 4.89
CA TYR A 110 1.38 13.89 5.52
C TYR A 110 1.32 12.37 5.30
N ALA A 111 1.53 11.89 4.07
CA ALA A 111 1.53 10.48 3.73
C ALA A 111 2.56 9.69 4.53
N PHE A 112 3.82 10.14 4.57
CA PHE A 112 4.85 9.50 5.40
C PHE A 112 4.54 9.56 6.89
N SER A 113 3.92 10.64 7.38
CA SER A 113 3.52 10.71 8.79
C SER A 113 2.47 9.66 9.19
N ARG A 114 1.73 9.08 8.23
CA ARG A 114 0.74 8.03 8.51
C ARG A 114 1.35 6.67 8.84
N LEU A 115 2.63 6.45 8.48
CA LEU A 115 3.39 5.28 8.93
C LEU A 115 3.50 5.21 10.45
N TRP A 116 3.56 6.37 11.10
CA TRP A 116 3.72 6.49 12.55
C TRP A 116 2.41 6.83 13.28
N ILE A 117 1.42 7.37 12.56
CA ILE A 117 0.19 7.90 13.17
C ILE A 117 -1.04 7.39 12.42
N THR A 118 -1.82 6.57 13.09
CA THR A 118 -3.11 6.05 12.59
C THR A 118 -4.30 6.58 13.40
N LYS A 119 -5.52 6.22 12.99
CA LYS A 119 -6.75 6.43 13.75
C LYS A 119 -7.10 5.14 14.49
N LYS A 120 -7.67 5.27 15.69
CA LYS A 120 -8.41 4.18 16.33
C LYS A 120 -9.75 3.99 15.65
N ASP A 121 -10.35 2.82 15.82
CA ASP A 121 -11.71 2.52 15.41
C ASP A 121 -12.72 3.57 15.94
N ARG A 122 -12.46 4.15 17.12
CA ARG A 122 -13.29 5.22 17.74
C ARG A 122 -12.97 6.64 17.24
N GLY A 123 -12.06 6.81 16.28
CA GLY A 123 -11.76 8.07 15.60
C GLY A 123 -10.60 8.91 16.18
N SER A 124 -10.12 8.62 17.40
CA SER A 124 -8.95 9.31 17.99
C SER A 124 -7.65 8.91 17.28
N ARG A 125 -6.66 9.80 17.21
CA ARG A 125 -5.32 9.47 16.68
C ARG A 125 -4.50 8.66 17.68
N THR A 126 -3.67 7.76 17.19
CA THR A 126 -2.74 6.96 18.01
C THR A 126 -1.47 6.63 17.22
N PHE A 127 -0.46 6.12 17.90
CA PHE A 127 0.73 5.58 17.23
C PHE A 127 0.30 4.38 16.37
N ASN A 128 0.82 4.27 15.15
CA ASN A 128 0.46 3.18 14.25
C ASN A 128 1.21 1.90 14.65
N PHE A 129 0.73 1.24 15.71
CA PHE A 129 1.38 0.06 16.24
C PHE A 129 1.26 -1.11 15.25
N SER A 130 0.09 -1.25 14.61
CA SER A 130 -0.13 -2.35 13.67
C SER A 130 0.78 -2.30 12.46
N GLU A 131 1.07 -1.11 11.92
CA GLU A 131 2.03 -0.96 10.83
C GLU A 131 3.44 -1.31 11.29
N ILE A 132 3.95 -0.60 12.29
CA ILE A 132 5.37 -0.67 12.68
C ILE A 132 5.71 -2.05 13.25
N PHE A 133 4.85 -2.60 14.10
CA PHE A 133 5.06 -3.92 14.68
C PHE A 133 4.65 -5.03 13.71
N GLY A 134 3.57 -4.84 12.94
CA GLY A 134 3.08 -5.84 11.99
C GLY A 134 4.03 -6.08 10.84
N SER A 135 4.58 -5.02 10.24
CA SER A 135 5.65 -5.11 9.25
C SER A 135 6.86 -5.85 9.84
N GLY A 136 7.30 -5.53 11.06
CA GLY A 136 8.42 -6.22 11.70
C GLY A 136 8.19 -7.73 11.88
N VAL A 137 6.99 -8.13 12.33
CA VAL A 137 6.61 -9.54 12.42
C VAL A 137 6.52 -10.18 11.03
N ALA A 138 6.00 -9.46 10.04
CA ALA A 138 5.94 -9.91 8.65
C ALA A 138 7.34 -10.15 8.09
N THR A 139 8.28 -9.23 8.29
CA THR A 139 9.68 -9.35 7.86
C THR A 139 10.36 -10.56 8.48
N GLU A 140 10.11 -10.84 9.76
CA GLU A 140 10.65 -11.99 10.47
C GLU A 140 10.06 -13.31 9.97
N ILE A 141 8.76 -13.37 9.69
CA ILE A 141 8.16 -14.55 9.04
C ILE A 141 8.78 -14.73 7.65
N SER A 142 8.97 -13.63 6.93
CA SER A 142 9.50 -13.64 5.57
C SER A 142 10.92 -14.23 5.53
N SER A 143 11.76 -13.89 6.52
CA SER A 143 13.16 -14.36 6.61
C SER A 143 13.30 -15.88 6.45
N ARG A 144 12.29 -16.65 6.87
CA ARG A 144 12.30 -18.12 6.86
C ARG A 144 12.35 -18.73 5.47
N TYR A 145 11.80 -18.05 4.47
CA TYR A 145 11.82 -18.50 3.08
C TYR A 145 12.79 -17.74 2.18
N TYR A 146 13.47 -16.72 2.71
CA TYR A 146 14.62 -16.08 2.06
C TYR A 146 15.94 -16.87 2.27
N PRO A 147 16.97 -16.63 1.45
CA PRO A 147 18.30 -17.23 1.58
C PRO A 147 18.90 -17.03 2.99
N PRO A 148 19.76 -17.94 3.48
CA PRO A 148 20.31 -17.85 4.84
C PRO A 148 21.01 -16.54 5.19
N ARG A 149 21.65 -15.88 4.21
CA ARG A 149 22.30 -14.58 4.38
C ARG A 149 21.31 -13.49 4.80
N GLU A 150 20.09 -13.55 4.27
CA GLU A 150 19.00 -12.59 4.51
C GLU A 150 18.26 -12.79 5.85
N ARG A 151 18.83 -13.61 6.74
CA ARG A 151 18.28 -13.95 8.06
C ARG A 151 19.10 -13.37 9.20
N GLU A 152 20.20 -12.68 8.89
CA GLU A 152 20.94 -11.93 9.88
C GLU A 152 20.10 -10.75 10.38
N ALA A 153 20.29 -10.36 11.65
CA ALA A 153 19.48 -9.31 12.28
C ALA A 153 19.59 -7.96 11.54
N SER A 154 20.76 -7.64 10.97
CA SER A 154 20.97 -6.46 10.14
C SER A 154 20.14 -6.51 8.85
N GLU A 155 20.17 -7.63 8.14
CA GLU A 155 19.43 -7.81 6.88
C GLU A 155 17.91 -7.79 7.11
N ILE A 156 17.46 -8.41 8.22
CA ILE A 156 16.05 -8.32 8.64
C ILE A 156 15.66 -6.87 8.94
N LEU A 157 16.52 -6.11 9.63
CA LEU A 157 16.26 -4.70 9.93
C LEU A 157 16.23 -3.85 8.66
N GLU A 158 17.15 -4.07 7.71
CA GLU A 158 17.18 -3.37 6.42
C GLU A 158 15.94 -3.69 5.57
N ARG A 159 15.51 -4.96 5.53
CA ARG A 159 14.28 -5.36 4.85
C ARG A 159 13.05 -4.74 5.50
N TRP A 160 12.97 -4.74 6.83
CA TRP A 160 11.89 -4.09 7.57
C TRP A 160 11.82 -2.58 7.28
N ALA A 161 12.96 -1.89 7.31
CA ALA A 161 13.03 -0.47 6.98
C ALA A 161 12.61 -0.20 5.53
N SER A 162 12.96 -1.10 4.61
CA SER A 162 12.56 -1.02 3.21
C SER A 162 11.05 -1.25 3.04
N GLN A 163 10.45 -2.18 3.77
CA GLN A 163 8.99 -2.40 3.79
C GLN A 163 8.25 -1.15 4.27
N VAL A 164 8.63 -0.61 5.42
CA VAL A 164 8.03 0.64 5.96
C VAL A 164 8.20 1.82 4.98
N LEU A 165 9.33 1.91 4.27
CA LEU A 165 9.53 2.92 3.23
C LEU A 165 8.59 2.72 2.04
N ASN A 166 8.40 1.47 1.60
CA ASN A 166 7.48 1.11 0.52
C ASN A 166 6.03 1.43 0.88
N ASP A 167 5.61 1.21 2.13
CA ASP A 167 4.29 1.64 2.61
C ASP A 167 4.13 3.15 2.54
N GLY A 168 5.19 3.90 2.84
CA GLY A 168 5.23 5.34 2.70
C GLY A 168 5.01 5.77 1.25
N VAL A 169 5.69 5.11 0.32
CA VAL A 169 5.52 5.32 -1.13
C VAL A 169 4.10 4.95 -1.57
N GLY A 170 3.54 3.85 -1.08
CA GLY A 170 2.15 3.44 -1.32
C GLY A 170 1.14 4.47 -0.83
N ASN A 171 1.36 5.03 0.36
CA ASN A 171 0.56 6.12 0.92
C ASN A 171 0.64 7.39 0.06
N VAL A 172 1.83 7.74 -0.44
CA VAL A 172 2.00 8.86 -1.37
C VAL A 172 1.25 8.59 -2.67
N PHE A 173 1.42 7.41 -3.26
CA PHE A 173 0.71 7.04 -4.48
C PHE A 173 -0.81 7.15 -4.29
N THR A 174 -1.31 6.64 -3.18
CA THR A 174 -2.72 6.71 -2.79
C THR A 174 -3.20 8.15 -2.61
N GLU A 175 -2.41 8.99 -1.95
CA GLU A 175 -2.69 10.41 -1.75
C GLU A 175 -2.85 11.16 -3.07
N PHE A 176 -2.02 10.85 -4.08
CA PHE A 176 -2.00 11.53 -5.38
C PHE A 176 -2.79 10.82 -6.49
N TRP A 177 -3.30 9.61 -6.25
CA TRP A 177 -4.06 8.84 -7.25
C TRP A 177 -5.21 9.62 -7.90
N PRO A 178 -6.04 10.39 -7.15
CA PRO A 178 -7.10 11.19 -7.77
C PRO A 178 -6.59 12.21 -8.80
N ASP A 179 -5.40 12.78 -8.59
CA ASP A 179 -4.80 13.75 -9.50
C ASP A 179 -4.22 13.08 -10.75
N ILE A 180 -3.56 11.94 -10.56
CA ILE A 180 -3.07 11.08 -11.65
C ILE A 180 -4.27 10.65 -12.50
N HIS A 181 -5.33 10.14 -11.88
CA HIS A 181 -6.51 9.67 -12.59
C HIS A 181 -7.16 10.79 -13.41
N LYS A 182 -7.35 12.00 -12.83
CA LYS A 182 -7.90 13.15 -13.55
C LYS A 182 -7.02 13.56 -14.74
N LYS A 183 -5.70 13.59 -14.58
CA LYS A 183 -4.78 14.04 -15.63
C LYS A 183 -4.72 13.07 -16.82
N PHE A 184 -4.77 11.76 -16.56
CA PHE A 184 -4.55 10.75 -17.59
C PHE A 184 -5.85 10.10 -18.12
N PHE A 185 -6.95 10.14 -17.36
CA PHE A 185 -8.20 9.43 -17.69
C PHE A 185 -9.44 10.33 -17.81
N HIS A 186 -9.31 11.66 -17.81
CA HIS A 186 -10.40 12.62 -18.10
C HIS A 186 -10.18 13.42 -19.40
N ARG A 187 -9.87 12.74 -20.49
CA ARG A 187 -10.08 13.27 -21.85
C ARG A 187 -11.13 12.41 -22.54
N HIS A 188 -12.43 12.69 -22.35
CA HIS A 188 -13.50 12.27 -23.28
C HIS A 188 -14.90 12.84 -22.95
N GLU A 189 -15.08 14.10 -22.53
CA GLU A 189 -16.43 14.70 -22.43
C GLU A 189 -16.51 16.18 -22.86
N ALA A 190 -15.80 16.59 -23.91
CA ALA A 190 -15.91 17.96 -24.44
C ALA A 190 -15.99 18.02 -25.98
N THR A 191 -16.80 17.15 -26.60
CA THR A 191 -17.25 17.37 -27.99
C THR A 191 -18.64 16.73 -28.22
N ARG A 192 -19.68 17.27 -27.60
CA ARG A 192 -21.01 17.25 -28.21
C ARG A 192 -21.49 18.69 -28.30
N ALA A 193 -21.26 19.26 -29.47
CA ALA A 193 -21.76 20.55 -29.90
C ALA A 193 -23.27 20.63 -29.65
N GLN A 194 -23.70 21.73 -29.03
CA GLN A 194 -25.06 22.21 -29.17
C GLN A 194 -25.20 22.78 -30.59
N PRO A 195 -26.13 22.31 -31.43
CA PRO A 195 -26.64 23.14 -32.50
C PRO A 195 -27.67 24.10 -31.90
N HIS A 196 -27.44 25.37 -32.16
CA HIS A 196 -28.43 26.44 -32.11
C HIS A 196 -29.80 25.99 -32.63
N GLU A 197 -30.86 26.33 -31.90
CA GLU A 197 -32.11 26.73 -32.56
C GLU A 197 -32.66 27.99 -31.90
N SER A 198 -32.53 29.07 -32.66
CA SER A 198 -33.21 30.34 -32.50
C SER A 198 -34.51 30.31 -33.32
N ARG A 199 -35.67 30.37 -32.66
CA ARG A 199 -36.83 31.24 -32.96
C ARG A 199 -38.07 30.78 -32.21
#